data_AF-A0A151TPT0-F1
#
_entry.id   AF-A0A151TPT0-F1
#
_cell.length_a   1.000
_cell.length_b   1.000
_cell.length_c   1.000
_cell.angle_alpha   90.00
_cell.angle_beta   90.00
_cell.angle_gamma   90.00
#
_symmetry.space_group_name_H-M   'P 1'
#
loop_
_entity.id
_entity.type
_entity.pdbx_description
1 polymer ?
#
loop_
_entity_poly.entity_id
_entity_poly.type
_entity_poly.pdbx_seq_one_letter_code
_entity_poly.pdbx_strand_id
1 'polypeptide(L)' 'MKPAFLTLVSSQQFAGLDHEDPYSHLSNFYELCGTMGIPEGDEEAVYLRLFPLSLIRKAKVWLQSHPNQSLTS' A
#
# COMPACT_ATOMS: atom_id res chain seq x y z
N MET A 1 -11.10 9.89 -4.50
CA MET A 1 -10.75 8.45 -4.34
C MET A 1 -12.05 7.66 -4.49
N LYS A 2 -12.15 6.70 -5.42
CA LYS A 2 -13.37 5.87 -5.54
C LYS A 2 -13.50 4.97 -4.29
N PRO A 3 -14.71 4.75 -3.74
CA PRO A 3 -14.90 3.94 -2.52
C PRO A 3 -14.43 2.49 -2.67
N ALA A 4 -14.39 1.96 -3.90
CA ALA A 4 -13.82 0.65 -4.21
C ALA A 4 -12.33 0.54 -3.78
N PHE A 5 -11.54 1.62 -3.91
CA PHE A 5 -10.12 1.61 -3.52
C PHE A 5 -9.94 1.43 -2.02
N LEU A 6 -10.75 2.14 -1.22
CA LEU A 6 -10.69 2.02 0.23
C LEU A 6 -11.09 0.62 0.69
N THR A 7 -12.05 0.01 0.00
CA THR A 7 -12.48 -1.37 0.29
C THR A 7 -11.37 -2.37 -0.03
N LEU A 8 -10.72 -2.24 -1.19
CA LEU A 8 -9.60 -3.08 -1.61
C LEU A 8 -8.41 -2.97 -0.66
N VAL A 9 -8.02 -1.75 -0.30
CA VAL A 9 -6.92 -1.52 0.63
C VAL A 9 -7.26 -2.02 2.04
N SER A 10 -8.52 -1.92 2.46
CA SER A 10 -8.96 -2.46 3.75
C SER A 10 -8.96 -3.99 3.80
N SER A 11 -9.01 -4.67 2.65
CA SER A 11 -9.00 -6.14 2.57
C SER A 11 -7.59 -6.73 2.70
N GLN A 12 -6.54 -5.94 2.47
CA GLN A 12 -5.14 -6.37 2.55
C GLN A 12 -4.39 -5.40 3.44
N GLN A 13 -4.66 -5.50 4.74
CA GLN A 13 -3.97 -4.70 5.74
C GLN A 13 -2.74 -5.45 6.24
N PHE A 14 -1.62 -4.73 6.35
CA PHE A 14 -0.38 -5.25 6.90
C PHE A 14 -0.08 -4.58 8.24
N ALA A 15 -0.02 -5.36 9.31
CA ALA A 15 0.25 -4.86 10.64
C ALA A 15 1.74 -4.82 10.99
N GLY A 16 2.58 -5.54 10.25
CA GLY A 16 4.00 -5.73 10.52
C GLY A 16 4.23 -6.71 11.68
N LEU A 17 3.47 -7.81 11.71
CA LEU A 17 3.59 -8.88 12.69
C LEU A 17 4.56 -9.95 12.22
N ASP A 18 5.16 -10.70 13.15
CA ASP A 18 6.21 -11.69 12.86
C ASP A 18 5.77 -12.84 11.95
N HIS A 19 4.45 -13.06 11.81
CA HIS A 19 3.86 -14.08 10.95
C HIS A 19 3.37 -13.53 9.60
N GLU A 20 3.40 -12.21 9.41
CA GLU A 20 3.03 -11.58 8.15
C GLU A 20 4.27 -11.49 7.26
N ASP A 21 4.12 -11.90 6.00
CA ASP A 21 5.20 -11.81 5.02
C ASP A 21 5.06 -10.51 4.20
N PRO A 22 6.05 -9.59 4.26
CA PRO A 22 5.98 -8.32 3.56
C PRO A 22 6.02 -8.47 2.04
N TYR A 23 6.67 -9.52 1.51
CA TYR A 23 6.73 -9.77 0.06
C TYR A 23 5.37 -10.21 -0.48
N SER A 24 4.69 -11.12 0.22
CA SER A 24 3.34 -11.58 -0.12
C SER A 24 2.33 -10.44 -0.06
N HIS A 25 2.43 -9.57 0.95
CA HIS A 25 1.62 -8.35 1.03
C HIS A 25 1.85 -7.45 -0.18
N LEU A 26 3.11 -7.21 -0.55
CA LEU A 26 3.46 -6.35 -1.67
C LEU A 26 2.98 -6.92 -3.01
N SER A 27 3.19 -8.22 -3.27
CA SER A 27 2.72 -8.89 -4.48
C SER A 27 1.20 -8.82 -4.61
N ASN A 28 0.46 -9.13 -3.55
CA ASN A 28 -1.00 -9.04 -3.54
C ASN A 28 -1.48 -7.59 -3.77
N PHE A 29 -0.81 -6.62 -3.13
CA PHE A 29 -1.14 -5.21 -3.30
C PHE A 29 -0.98 -4.76 -4.74
N TYR A 30 0.11 -5.13 -5.43
CA TYR A 30 0.31 -4.83 -6.84
C TYR A 30 -0.72 -5.50 -7.74
N GLU A 31 -1.01 -6.79 -7.53
CA GLU A 31 -2.02 -7.51 -8.32
C GLU A 31 -3.39 -6.84 -8.19
N LEU A 32 -3.79 -6.54 -6.96
CA LEU A 32 -5.07 -5.87 -6.69
C LEU A 32 -5.15 -4.51 -7.34
N CYS A 33 -4.08 -3.72 -7.28
CA CYS A 33 -4.10 -2.42 -7.91
C CYS A 33 -4.05 -2.50 -9.45
N GLY A 34 -3.43 -3.53 -10.03
CA GLY A 34 -3.47 -3.83 -11.46
C GLY A 34 -4.88 -4.14 -11.98
N THR A 35 -5.75 -4.73 -11.15
CA THR A 35 -7.17 -4.95 -11.51
C THR A 35 -8.01 -3.66 -11.58
N MET A 36 -7.48 -2.53 -11.10
CA MET A 36 -8.24 -1.28 -10.97
C MET A 36 -8.31 -0.47 -12.28
N GLY A 37 -7.63 -0.91 -13.35
CA GLY A 37 -7.61 -0.23 -14.64
C GLY A 37 -6.97 1.17 -14.54
N ILE A 38 -5.86 1.27 -13.79
CA ILE A 38 -5.09 2.51 -13.66
C ILE A 38 -4.39 2.78 -15.00
N PRO A 39 -4.34 4.03 -15.50
CA PRO A 39 -3.61 4.35 -16.72
C PRO A 39 -2.13 3.98 -16.59
N GLU A 40 -1.57 3.37 -17.63
CA GLU A 40 -0.15 3.04 -17.73
C GLU A 40 0.67 4.35 -17.58
N GLY A 41 1.50 4.42 -16.52
CA GLY A 41 2.26 5.62 -16.16
C GLY A 41 1.79 6.37 -14.89
N ASP A 42 0.55 6.17 -14.45
CA ASP A 42 0.04 6.72 -13.16
C ASP A 42 0.06 5.69 -12.03
N GLU A 43 0.35 4.43 -12.36
CA GLU A 43 0.37 3.28 -11.46
C GLU A 43 1.22 3.52 -10.22
N GLU A 44 2.49 3.93 -10.39
CA GLU A 44 3.38 4.18 -9.27
C GLU A 44 2.85 5.28 -8.34
N ALA A 45 2.36 6.39 -8.90
CA ALA A 45 1.81 7.48 -8.09
C ALA A 45 0.56 7.06 -7.32
N VAL A 46 -0.29 6.20 -7.90
CA VAL A 46 -1.46 5.64 -7.22
C VAL A 46 -1.03 4.64 -6.15
N TYR A 47 -0.10 3.73 -6.44
CA TYR A 47 0.44 2.75 -5.50
C TYR A 47 1.05 3.43 -4.28
N LEU A 48 1.88 4.45 -4.49
CA LEU A 48 2.50 5.23 -3.41
C LEU A 48 1.47 5.94 -2.51
N ARG A 49 0.33 6.36 -3.07
CA ARG A 49 -0.75 6.99 -2.30
C ARG A 49 -1.61 5.97 -1.55
N LEU A 50 -1.75 4.75 -2.07
CA LEU A 50 -2.56 3.69 -1.48
C LEU A 50 -1.77 2.85 -0.46
N PHE A 51 -0.46 2.71 -0.64
CA PHE A 51 0.41 1.92 0.24
C PHE A 51 0.34 2.35 1.71
N PRO A 52 0.38 3.65 2.08
CA PRO A 52 0.21 4.07 3.47
C PRO A 52 -1.15 3.69 4.07
N LEU A 53 -2.17 3.47 3.24
CA LEU A 53 -3.51 3.07 3.66
C LEU A 53 -3.61 1.55 3.88
N SER A 54 -2.75 0.75 3.25
CA SER A 54 -2.67 -0.70 3.46
C SER A 54 -1.90 -1.05 4.73
N LEU A 55 -1.14 -0.12 5.31
CA LEU A 55 -0.43 -0.33 6.57
C LEU A 55 -1.33 -0.01 7.78
N ILE A 56 -1.26 -0.87 8.80
CA ILE A 56 -1.89 -0.65 10.10
C ILE A 56 -0.91 -0.87 11.25
N ARG A 57 -1.36 -0.56 12.47
CA ARG A 57 -0.64 -0.83 13.73
C ARG A 57 0.85 -0.45 13.65
N LYS A 58 1.75 -1.40 13.91
CA LYS A 58 3.20 -1.16 13.98
C LYS A 58 3.76 -0.72 12.63
N ALA A 59 3.31 -1.33 11.53
CA ALA A 59 3.74 -0.93 10.19
C ALA A 59 3.33 0.52 9.85
N LYS A 60 2.12 0.94 10.23
CA LYS A 60 1.67 2.33 10.03
C LYS A 60 2.47 3.32 10.85
N VAL A 61 2.74 2.99 12.12
CA VAL A 61 3.58 3.81 13.01
C VAL A 61 5.01 3.89 12.47
N TRP A 62 5.56 2.79 11.97
CA TRP A 62 6.88 2.76 11.34
C TRP A 62 6.95 3.69 10.11
N LEU A 63 5.94 3.67 9.24
CA LEU A 63 5.92 4.56 8.08
C LEU A 63 5.85 6.02 8.51
N GLN A 64 5.03 6.33 9.51
CA GLN A 64 4.87 7.69 10.05
C GLN A 64 6.09 8.18 10.83
N SER A 65 6.89 7.27 11.42
CA SER A 65 8.14 7.63 12.09
C SER A 65 9.27 7.98 11.11
N HIS A 66 9.08 7.76 9.81
CA HIS A 66 10.00 8.15 8.74
C HIS A 66 9.39 9.25 7.85
N PRO A 67 9.13 10.46 8.38
CA PRO A 67 8.44 11.52 7.64
C PRO A 67 9.21 12.07 6.42
N ASN A 68 10.50 11.73 6.26
CA ASN A 68 11.43 12.40 5.34
C ASN A 68 12.19 11.49 4.37
N GLN A 69 11.79 10.23 4.19
CA GLN A 69 12.36 9.45 3.08
C GLN A 69 11.49 9.71 1.85
N SER A 70 11.76 10.85 1.21
CA SER A 70 11.30 11.14 -0.14
C SER A 70 11.50 9.88 -0.98
N LEU A 71 10.43 9.38 -1.57
CA LEU A 71 10.46 8.38 -2.65
C LEU A 71 10.98 9.05 -3.93
N THR A 72 12.12 9.72 -3.82
CA THR A 72 12.80 10.45 -4.90
C THR A 72 14.29 10.20 -4.72
N SER A 73 14.79 9.14 -5.35
CA SER A 73 16.13 9.18 -5.93
C SER A 73 16.18 8.27 -7.14
#